data_AF-A0A0G1LD89-F1
#
_entry.id   AF-A0A0G1LD89-F1
#
_cell.length_a   1.000
_cell.length_b   1.000
_cell.length_c   1.000
_cell.angle_alpha   90.00
_cell.angle_beta   90.00
_cell.angle_gamma   90.00
#
_symmetry.space_group_name_H-M   'P 1'
#
loop_
_entity.id
_entity.type
_entity.pdbx_description
1 polymer ?
#
loop_
_entity_poly.entity_id
_entity_poly.type
_entity_poly.pdbx_seq_one_letter_code
_entity_poly.pdbx_strand_id
1 'polypeptide(L)'
;MLPTVLTKEVGSHPLTFLLIGASGGLPEHWRPYADLLNVIGFEPDPNSYLNLPQLDNQHYINIGLLDHRDSVTFYQTKNPAVSSIYKPNQDFLDRFAVADYFQLTGQSEVKVDTLDNLNQEGLVTSGDFLQLDTQGSELLILQGGNKFLQKYGFGVEVEIEFAPLYQKQPLFSQVDQYLQSLGFYLFDIRPQYFKRQIGLNYGNRKGQLLAGDALYLRNMNSYFQLLNNWSPDQQKLKIYYAVLICLHYGYLDYALELTNNSYGWLSNKEIDRLSNSIKAIRSVERILPDFPGRGRLSKYFQTLADWLRAPNSRGRLRGTLGNVKIDH
;
A
#
# COMPACT_ATOMS: atom_id res chain seq x y z
N MET A 1 18.12 -6.80 -5.97
CA MET A 1 18.85 -5.55 -6.25
C MET A 1 18.15 -4.86 -7.42
N LEU A 2 17.82 -3.58 -7.26
CA LEU A 2 17.17 -2.79 -8.32
C LEU A 2 18.16 -2.50 -9.47
N PRO A 3 17.67 -2.34 -10.71
CA PRO A 3 18.44 -1.77 -11.81
C PRO A 3 19.10 -0.44 -11.44
N THR A 4 20.42 -0.29 -11.68
CA THR A 4 21.18 0.93 -11.36
C THR A 4 20.63 2.18 -12.05
N VAL A 5 20.06 2.02 -13.25
CA VAL A 5 19.41 3.12 -13.97
C VAL A 5 18.22 3.66 -13.19
N LEU A 6 17.39 2.80 -12.58
CA LEU A 6 16.25 3.22 -11.78
C LEU A 6 16.71 3.94 -10.52
N THR A 7 17.68 3.38 -9.79
CA THR A 7 18.17 4.00 -8.55
C THR A 7 18.79 5.37 -8.81
N LYS A 8 19.47 5.56 -9.94
CA LYS A 8 20.07 6.85 -10.29
C LYS A 8 19.01 7.90 -10.65
N GLU A 9 18.10 7.56 -11.56
CA GLU A 9 17.11 8.50 -12.08
C GLU A 9 16.09 8.88 -10.99
N VAL A 10 15.57 7.89 -10.25
CA VAL A 10 14.65 8.10 -9.12
C VAL A 10 15.38 8.70 -7.91
N GLY A 11 16.63 8.34 -7.66
CA GLY A 11 17.39 8.97 -6.56
C GLY A 11 17.62 10.48 -6.78
N SER A 12 17.68 10.92 -8.04
CA SER A 12 17.79 12.35 -8.37
C SER A 12 16.44 13.07 -8.38
N HIS A 13 15.35 12.32 -8.56
CA HIS A 13 13.98 12.81 -8.59
C HIS A 13 13.09 11.80 -7.84
N PRO A 14 12.97 11.92 -6.51
CA PRO A 14 12.30 10.91 -5.69
C PRO A 14 10.83 10.72 -6.07
N LEU A 15 10.39 9.47 -5.99
CA LEU A 15 9.00 9.07 -6.15
C LEU A 15 8.16 9.69 -5.03
N THR A 16 7.04 10.34 -5.35
CA THR A 16 6.17 10.89 -4.30
C THR A 16 5.25 9.82 -3.74
N PHE A 17 5.45 9.49 -2.45
CA PHE A 17 4.70 8.47 -1.72
C PHE A 17 3.71 9.16 -0.78
N LEU A 18 2.40 8.92 -0.98
CA LEU A 18 1.38 9.41 -0.05
C LEU A 18 1.08 8.32 0.99
N LEU A 19 1.36 8.61 2.25
CA LEU A 19 1.12 7.73 3.38
C LEU A 19 -0.09 8.21 4.18
N ILE A 20 -1.26 7.63 3.96
CA ILE A 20 -2.52 8.06 4.56
C ILE A 20 -2.86 7.10 5.71
N GLY A 21 -2.88 7.61 6.94
CA GLY A 21 -2.81 6.79 8.15
C GLY A 21 -1.35 6.53 8.55
N ALA A 22 -0.60 7.61 8.79
CA ALA A 22 0.85 7.54 8.88
C ALA A 22 1.41 7.04 10.22
N SER A 23 0.56 6.66 11.18
CA SER A 23 1.00 6.15 12.49
C SER A 23 2.12 5.10 12.36
N GLY A 24 3.24 5.33 13.07
CA GLY A 24 4.43 4.46 13.00
C GLY A 24 5.39 4.75 11.83
N GLY A 25 5.05 5.70 10.95
CA GLY A 25 5.86 6.18 9.84
C GLY A 25 5.93 5.22 8.66
N LEU A 26 6.95 5.38 7.81
CA LEU A 26 7.11 4.59 6.59
C LEU A 26 7.07 3.06 6.87
N PRO A 27 6.21 2.28 6.16
CA PRO A 27 6.08 0.85 6.36
C PRO A 27 7.39 0.10 6.14
N GLU A 28 7.59 -0.97 6.91
CA GLU A 28 8.84 -1.72 6.92
C GLU A 28 9.30 -2.19 5.53
N HIS A 29 8.38 -2.63 4.68
CA HIS A 29 8.71 -3.12 3.34
C HIS A 29 9.18 -1.99 2.40
N TRP A 30 8.79 -0.74 2.63
CA TRP A 30 9.23 0.43 1.87
C TRP A 30 10.52 1.07 2.40
N ARG A 31 10.93 0.79 3.66
CA ARG A 31 12.15 1.36 4.26
C ARG A 31 13.44 1.15 3.44
N PRO A 32 13.69 0.00 2.78
CA PRO A 32 14.87 -0.18 1.93
C PRO A 32 14.93 0.76 0.72
N TYR A 33 13.82 1.43 0.40
CA TYR A 33 13.70 2.37 -0.71
C TYR A 33 13.57 3.81 -0.25
N ALA A 34 13.73 4.11 1.05
CA ALA A 34 13.48 5.43 1.63
C ALA A 34 14.19 6.56 0.89
N ASP A 35 15.45 6.37 0.48
CA ASP A 35 16.24 7.38 -0.27
C ASP A 35 15.72 7.66 -1.69
N LEU A 36 14.80 6.83 -2.18
CA LEU A 36 14.13 6.99 -3.47
C LEU A 36 12.73 7.61 -3.33
N LEU A 37 12.30 7.92 -2.10
CA LEU A 37 10.97 8.44 -1.79
C LEU A 37 11.03 9.87 -1.29
N ASN A 38 10.04 10.65 -1.73
CA ASN A 38 9.57 11.85 -1.05
C ASN A 38 8.21 11.50 -0.42
N VAL A 39 8.17 11.34 0.91
CA VAL A 39 6.97 10.90 1.63
C VAL A 39 6.16 12.11 2.07
N ILE A 40 4.87 12.10 1.75
CA ILE A 40 3.88 13.03 2.32
C ILE A 40 2.90 12.18 3.15
N GLY A 41 2.97 12.30 4.47
CA GLY A 41 2.17 11.51 5.40
C GLY A 41 1.05 12.30 6.05
N PHE A 42 -0.06 11.64 6.34
CA PHE A 42 -1.25 12.22 6.99
C PHE A 42 -1.59 11.42 8.24
N GLU A 43 -1.63 12.09 9.39
CA GLU A 43 -1.97 11.48 10.67
C GLU A 43 -2.87 12.42 11.49
N PRO A 44 -4.18 12.14 11.64
CA PRO A 44 -5.09 13.00 12.39
C PRO A 44 -4.87 12.96 13.90
N ASP A 45 -4.44 11.84 14.48
CA ASP A 45 -4.28 11.71 15.93
C ASP A 45 -3.04 12.49 16.40
N PRO A 46 -3.19 13.53 17.24
CA PRO A 46 -2.06 14.36 17.63
C PRO A 46 -0.95 13.59 18.35
N ASN A 47 -1.30 12.55 19.12
CA ASN A 47 -0.30 11.76 19.84
C ASN A 47 0.54 10.92 18.86
N SER A 48 -0.11 10.26 17.90
CA SER A 48 0.56 9.50 16.84
C SER A 48 1.41 10.40 15.97
N TYR A 49 0.88 11.57 15.58
CA TYR A 49 1.58 12.57 14.78
C TYR A 49 2.89 13.05 15.44
N LEU A 50 2.85 13.37 16.74
CA LEU A 50 4.03 13.84 17.48
C LEU A 50 5.14 12.78 17.60
N ASN A 51 4.83 11.51 17.41
CA ASN A 51 5.80 10.40 17.45
C ASN A 51 6.40 10.07 16.07
N LEU A 52 6.01 10.77 15.00
CA LEU A 52 6.51 10.51 13.65
C LEU A 52 7.95 10.97 13.47
N PRO A 53 8.75 10.23 12.68
CA PRO A 53 10.16 10.55 12.46
C PRO A 53 10.29 11.91 11.76
N GLN A 54 11.32 12.67 12.13
CA GLN A 54 11.65 13.94 11.49
C GLN A 54 12.82 13.71 10.52
N LEU A 55 12.50 13.45 9.26
CA LEU A 55 13.47 13.18 8.18
C LEU A 55 13.24 14.14 7.02
N ASP A 56 14.30 14.59 6.36
CA ASP A 56 14.23 15.63 5.32
C ASP A 56 13.31 15.26 4.14
N ASN A 57 13.21 13.97 3.82
CA ASN A 57 12.37 13.45 2.75
C ASN A 57 11.01 12.92 3.22
N GLN A 58 10.61 13.20 4.46
CA GLN A 58 9.33 12.78 5.03
C GLN A 58 8.63 13.96 5.68
N HIS A 59 7.54 14.40 5.04
CA HIS A 59 6.74 15.53 5.50
C HIS A 59 5.39 15.02 5.98
N TYR A 60 5.11 15.22 7.26
CA TYR A 60 3.87 14.79 7.88
C TYR A 60 2.94 15.98 8.11
N ILE A 61 1.63 15.79 7.87
CA ILE A 61 0.58 16.77 8.07
C ILE A 61 -0.40 16.21 9.10
N ASN A 62 -0.65 16.97 10.17
CA ASN A 62 -1.60 16.58 11.23
C ASN A 62 -3.06 16.84 10.81
N ILE A 63 -3.55 16.03 9.88
CA ILE A 63 -4.91 16.09 9.35
C ILE A 63 -5.35 14.69 8.90
N GLY A 64 -6.63 14.39 9.01
CA GLY A 64 -7.23 13.22 8.36
C GLY A 64 -7.66 13.54 6.94
N LEU A 65 -7.78 12.54 6.09
CA LEU A 65 -8.37 12.70 4.76
C LEU A 65 -9.75 12.07 4.73
N LEU A 66 -10.72 12.70 4.06
CA LEU A 66 -12.06 12.19 3.76
C LEU A 66 -12.58 12.81 2.45
N ASP A 67 -13.88 12.73 2.19
CA ASP A 67 -14.59 13.31 1.05
C ASP A 67 -15.08 14.76 1.28
N HIS A 68 -14.76 15.36 2.43
CA HIS A 68 -15.12 16.74 2.78
C HIS A 68 -14.13 17.37 3.77
N ARG A 69 -14.21 18.70 3.94
CA ARG A 69 -13.47 19.48 4.96
C ARG A 69 -14.37 19.71 6.17
N ASP A 70 -14.00 19.17 7.33
CA ASP A 70 -14.75 19.34 8.58
C ASP A 70 -13.93 18.91 9.81
N SER A 71 -14.55 18.90 10.99
CA SER A 71 -14.13 18.13 12.16
C SER A 71 -15.05 16.91 12.31
N VAL A 72 -14.47 15.72 12.49
CA VAL A 72 -15.22 14.48 12.68
C VAL A 72 -14.85 13.80 14.00
N THR A 73 -15.78 13.01 14.54
CA THR A 73 -15.52 12.15 15.70
C THR A 73 -14.58 11.01 15.30
N PHE A 74 -13.49 10.86 16.04
CA PHE A 74 -12.56 9.76 15.96
C PHE A 74 -12.74 8.86 17.19
N TYR A 75 -13.04 7.59 16.96
CA TYR A 75 -13.29 6.59 17.99
C TYR A 75 -11.99 5.90 18.37
N GLN A 76 -11.51 6.19 19.57
CA GLN A 76 -10.29 5.60 20.11
C GLN A 76 -10.61 4.24 20.75
N THR A 77 -9.80 3.25 20.43
CA THR A 77 -9.97 1.87 20.92
C THR A 77 -8.79 1.45 21.81
N LYS A 78 -8.93 0.29 22.46
CA LYS A 78 -7.92 -0.29 23.34
C LYS A 78 -6.59 -0.53 22.62
N ASN A 79 -6.65 -0.97 21.35
CA ASN A 79 -5.49 -1.00 20.49
C ASN A 79 -5.55 0.20 19.52
N PRO A 80 -4.67 1.21 19.66
CA PRO A 80 -4.71 2.41 18.82
C PRO A 80 -4.74 2.14 17.32
N ALA A 81 -4.10 1.05 16.86
CA ALA A 81 -4.03 0.64 15.46
C ALA A 81 -5.38 0.23 14.85
N VAL A 82 -6.46 0.08 15.63
CA VAL A 82 -7.82 -0.20 15.12
C VAL A 82 -8.81 0.93 15.48
N SER A 83 -8.30 2.13 15.77
CA SER A 83 -9.12 3.33 15.93
C SER A 83 -9.57 3.86 14.57
N SER A 84 -10.76 4.44 14.49
CA SER A 84 -11.39 4.82 13.22
C SER A 84 -12.38 5.97 13.41
N ILE A 85 -12.75 6.62 12.31
CA ILE A 85 -13.93 7.52 12.28
C ILE A 85 -15.25 6.73 12.37
N TYR A 86 -15.21 5.42 12.12
CA TYR A 86 -16.36 4.54 12.29
C TYR A 86 -16.33 3.90 13.68
N LYS A 87 -17.51 3.82 14.30
CA LYS A 87 -17.66 3.14 15.59
C LYS A 87 -17.49 1.63 15.40
N PRO A 88 -16.70 0.92 16.24
CA PRO A 88 -16.58 -0.53 16.16
C PRO A 88 -17.94 -1.24 16.29
N ASN A 89 -18.13 -2.29 15.50
CA ASN A 89 -19.35 -3.11 15.50
C ASN A 89 -19.24 -4.23 16.54
N GLN A 90 -19.44 -3.88 17.82
CA GLN A 90 -19.22 -4.82 18.93
C GLN A 90 -20.04 -6.11 18.81
N ASP A 91 -21.30 -6.02 18.38
CA ASP A 91 -22.18 -7.19 18.18
C ASP A 91 -21.59 -8.22 17.20
N PHE A 92 -20.87 -7.74 16.18
CA PHE A 92 -20.16 -8.61 15.25
C PHE A 92 -18.81 -9.08 15.83
N LEU A 93 -18.06 -8.15 16.42
CA LEU A 93 -16.68 -8.36 16.89
C LEU A 93 -16.60 -9.31 18.08
N ASP A 94 -17.57 -9.33 18.99
CA ASP A 94 -17.61 -10.19 20.19
C ASP A 94 -17.50 -11.69 19.89
N ARG A 95 -17.75 -12.06 18.63
CA ARG A 95 -17.62 -13.43 18.14
C ARG A 95 -16.16 -13.83 17.92
N PHE A 96 -15.22 -12.89 17.86
CA PHE A 96 -13.83 -13.09 17.46
C PHE A 96 -12.85 -12.81 18.59
N ALA A 97 -11.69 -13.45 18.53
CA ALA A 97 -10.67 -13.33 19.57
C ALA A 97 -10.00 -11.96 19.66
N VAL A 98 -10.25 -11.10 18.68
CA VAL A 98 -9.73 -9.73 18.64
C VAL A 98 -10.70 -8.71 19.23
N ALA A 99 -11.89 -9.12 19.70
CA ALA A 99 -12.92 -8.20 20.20
C ALA A 99 -12.40 -7.18 21.22
N ASP A 100 -11.51 -7.62 22.11
CA ASP A 100 -10.89 -6.79 23.15
C ASP A 100 -10.08 -5.61 22.57
N TYR A 101 -9.48 -5.76 21.38
CA TYR A 101 -8.72 -4.68 20.72
C TYR A 101 -9.60 -3.51 20.30
N PHE A 102 -10.85 -3.79 19.94
CA PHE A 102 -11.81 -2.81 19.44
C PHE A 102 -12.64 -2.16 20.55
N GLN A 103 -12.42 -2.52 21.82
CA GLN A 103 -13.11 -1.88 22.94
C GLN A 103 -12.82 -0.38 22.95
N LEU A 104 -13.87 0.45 22.97
CA LEU A 104 -13.74 1.90 23.02
C LEU A 104 -13.07 2.34 24.33
N THR A 105 -12.06 3.20 24.20
CA THR A 105 -11.36 3.82 25.32
C THR A 105 -11.61 5.33 25.39
N GLY A 106 -12.04 5.94 24.29
CA GLY A 106 -12.30 7.37 24.21
C GLY A 106 -12.87 7.81 22.87
N GLN A 107 -13.11 9.11 22.75
CA GLN A 107 -13.47 9.78 21.51
C GLN A 107 -12.77 11.14 21.50
N SER A 108 -12.32 11.56 20.32
CA SER A 108 -11.78 12.90 20.08
C SER A 108 -12.38 13.48 18.82
N GLU A 109 -12.26 14.79 18.64
CA GLU A 109 -12.51 15.43 17.34
C GLU A 109 -11.18 15.57 16.60
N VAL A 110 -11.18 15.21 15.32
CA VAL A 110 -10.03 15.38 14.43
C VAL A 110 -10.44 16.17 13.21
N LYS A 111 -9.53 17.01 12.73
CA LYS A 111 -9.74 17.78 11.49
C LYS A 111 -9.54 16.87 10.28
N VAL A 112 -10.40 17.01 9.29
CA VAL A 112 -10.34 16.28 8.03
C VAL A 112 -10.43 17.23 6.84
N ASP A 113 -9.89 16.80 5.71
CA ASP A 113 -10.01 17.49 4.43
C ASP A 113 -9.98 16.51 3.26
N THR A 114 -10.23 17.01 2.06
CA THR A 114 -10.11 16.23 0.83
C THR A 114 -8.70 16.29 0.27
N LEU A 115 -8.24 15.19 -0.31
CA LEU A 115 -6.96 15.17 -1.04
C LEU A 115 -6.98 16.16 -2.22
N ASP A 116 -8.14 16.34 -2.87
CA ASP A 116 -8.33 17.32 -3.93
C ASP A 116 -8.09 18.77 -3.44
N ASN A 117 -8.61 19.13 -2.26
CA ASN A 117 -8.37 20.45 -1.66
C ASN A 117 -6.88 20.66 -1.33
N LEU A 118 -6.24 19.68 -0.70
CA LEU A 118 -4.82 19.78 -0.36
C LEU A 118 -3.93 19.85 -1.62
N ASN A 119 -4.34 19.21 -2.71
CA ASN A 119 -3.67 19.37 -4.00
C ASN A 119 -3.87 20.77 -4.59
N GLN A 120 -5.08 21.31 -4.54
CA GLN A 120 -5.39 22.65 -5.01
C GLN A 120 -4.65 23.75 -4.22
N GLU A 121 -4.47 23.56 -2.92
CA GLU A 121 -3.75 24.47 -2.03
C GLU A 121 -2.23 24.33 -2.13
N GLY A 122 -1.72 23.36 -2.91
CA GLY A 122 -0.30 23.14 -3.12
C GLY A 122 0.42 22.42 -1.97
N LEU A 123 -0.33 21.89 -0.98
CA LEU A 123 0.22 21.07 0.11
C LEU A 123 0.61 19.67 -0.37
N VAL A 124 -0.08 19.16 -1.40
CA VAL A 124 0.25 17.90 -2.07
C VAL A 124 0.47 18.19 -3.55
N THR A 125 1.71 18.17 -4.03
CA THR A 125 2.02 18.59 -5.41
C THR A 125 2.13 17.43 -6.40
N SER A 126 2.32 16.22 -5.90
CA SER A 126 2.41 14.98 -6.68
C SER A 126 1.94 13.77 -5.86
N GLY A 127 1.79 12.62 -6.51
CA GLY A 127 1.51 11.33 -5.89
C GLY A 127 1.68 10.22 -6.91
N ASP A 128 2.68 9.37 -6.73
CA ASP A 128 2.98 8.30 -7.67
C ASP A 128 2.56 6.94 -7.09
N PHE A 129 2.67 6.79 -5.77
CA PHE A 129 2.13 5.67 -5.01
C PHE A 129 1.34 6.18 -3.79
N LEU A 130 0.18 5.58 -3.54
CA LEU A 130 -0.64 5.89 -2.37
C LEU A 130 -0.75 4.64 -1.50
N GLN A 131 -0.62 4.81 -0.19
CA GLN A 131 -0.96 3.79 0.78
C GLN A 131 -2.02 4.34 1.74
N LEU A 132 -3.10 3.58 1.92
CA LEU A 132 -4.21 3.93 2.81
C LEU A 132 -4.39 2.81 3.84
N ASP A 133 -4.19 3.14 5.11
CA ASP A 133 -4.45 2.28 6.27
C ASP A 133 -5.15 3.14 7.33
N THR A 134 -6.47 3.27 7.20
CA THR A 134 -7.29 4.19 8.01
C THR A 134 -8.47 3.50 8.65
N GLN A 135 -8.47 2.18 8.68
CA GLN A 135 -9.43 1.37 9.42
C GLN A 135 -10.88 1.66 8.99
N GLY A 136 -11.13 1.65 7.69
CA GLY A 136 -12.47 1.65 7.08
C GLY A 136 -12.86 2.93 6.32
N SER A 137 -12.06 4.00 6.38
CA SER A 137 -12.37 5.28 5.70
C SER A 137 -11.82 5.41 4.28
N GLU A 138 -11.22 4.35 3.76
CA GLU A 138 -10.48 4.32 2.49
C GLU A 138 -11.34 4.78 1.31
N LEU A 139 -12.61 4.33 1.23
CA LEU A 139 -13.49 4.75 0.13
C LEU A 139 -13.77 6.27 0.15
N LEU A 140 -13.98 6.86 1.33
CA LEU A 140 -14.24 8.31 1.44
C LEU A 140 -13.00 9.11 1.05
N ILE A 141 -11.82 8.65 1.48
CA ILE A 141 -10.53 9.25 1.09
C ILE A 141 -10.35 9.21 -0.43
N LEU A 142 -10.59 8.05 -1.04
CA LEU A 142 -10.49 7.86 -2.48
C LEU A 142 -11.49 8.73 -3.26
N GLN A 143 -12.69 8.96 -2.69
CA GLN A 143 -13.70 9.87 -3.24
C GLN A 143 -13.29 11.34 -3.13
N GLY A 144 -12.73 11.75 -1.98
CA GLY A 144 -12.16 13.09 -1.79
C GLY A 144 -10.89 13.37 -2.61
N GLY A 145 -10.26 12.33 -3.14
CA GLY A 145 -9.12 12.42 -4.06
C GLY A 145 -9.48 12.15 -5.52
N ASN A 146 -10.74 12.23 -5.94
CA ASN A 146 -11.15 11.83 -7.29
C ASN A 146 -10.40 12.62 -8.39
N LYS A 147 -10.30 13.95 -8.29
CA LYS A 147 -9.58 14.74 -9.31
C LYS A 147 -8.08 14.46 -9.24
N PHE A 148 -7.54 14.31 -8.03
CA PHE A 148 -6.16 13.94 -7.80
C PHE A 148 -5.81 12.62 -8.48
N LEU A 149 -6.60 11.57 -8.24
CA LEU A 149 -6.43 10.25 -8.81
C LEU A 149 -6.69 10.20 -10.32
N GLN A 150 -7.39 11.16 -10.92
CA GLN A 150 -7.46 11.25 -12.39
C GLN A 150 -6.17 11.81 -13.02
N LYS A 151 -5.36 12.52 -12.24
CA LYS A 151 -4.12 13.17 -12.70
C LYS A 151 -2.85 12.45 -12.24
N TYR A 152 -2.92 11.73 -11.13
CA TYR A 152 -1.80 11.12 -10.41
C TYR A 152 -2.06 9.63 -10.11
N GLY A 153 -1.05 8.96 -9.54
CA GLY A 153 -1.14 7.58 -9.04
C GLY A 153 -0.93 6.51 -10.12
N PHE A 154 0.14 5.74 -9.96
CA PHE A 154 0.31 4.46 -10.65
C PHE A 154 -0.11 3.29 -9.77
N GLY A 155 0.21 3.32 -8.48
CA GLY A 155 -0.13 2.26 -7.52
C GLY A 155 -0.89 2.78 -6.30
N VAL A 156 -1.80 1.95 -5.80
CA VAL A 156 -2.56 2.17 -4.57
C VAL A 156 -2.52 0.89 -3.76
N GLU A 157 -1.96 0.93 -2.55
CA GLU A 157 -2.17 -0.09 -1.52
C GLU A 157 -3.24 0.41 -0.55
N VAL A 158 -4.27 -0.40 -0.33
CA VAL A 158 -5.45 0.02 0.44
C VAL A 158 -5.88 -1.09 1.39
N GLU A 159 -6.05 -0.76 2.66
CA GLU A 159 -6.71 -1.66 3.62
C GLU A 159 -8.18 -1.85 3.21
N ILE A 160 -8.65 -3.10 3.27
CA ILE A 160 -9.99 -3.48 2.84
C ILE A 160 -10.62 -4.46 3.81
N GLU A 161 -11.93 -4.30 4.04
CA GLU A 161 -12.68 -5.19 4.90
C GLU A 161 -13.70 -6.03 4.13
N PHE A 162 -13.70 -7.31 4.44
CA PHE A 162 -14.62 -8.31 3.88
C PHE A 162 -15.86 -8.50 4.77
N ALA A 163 -15.88 -7.86 5.95
CA ALA A 163 -16.95 -7.94 6.92
C ALA A 163 -17.04 -6.63 7.74
N PRO A 164 -18.20 -6.29 8.32
CA PRO A 164 -18.41 -5.00 8.99
C PRO A 164 -17.77 -4.98 10.39
N LEU A 165 -16.45 -4.78 10.46
CA LEU A 165 -15.70 -4.58 11.70
C LEU A 165 -16.15 -3.30 12.43
N TYR A 166 -16.53 -2.30 11.65
CA TYR A 166 -17.10 -1.04 12.10
C TYR A 166 -18.53 -0.85 11.56
N GLN A 167 -19.31 -0.03 12.24
CA GLN A 167 -20.69 0.28 11.88
C GLN A 167 -20.72 1.16 10.62
N LYS A 168 -21.47 0.73 9.60
CA LYS A 168 -21.68 1.44 8.32
C LYS A 168 -20.40 1.66 7.49
N GLN A 169 -19.29 0.99 7.79
CA GLN A 169 -18.11 1.09 6.95
C GLN A 169 -18.39 0.52 5.55
N PRO A 170 -17.76 1.09 4.50
CA PRO A 170 -17.65 0.45 3.21
C PRO A 170 -16.93 -0.90 3.30
N LEU A 171 -17.31 -1.85 2.45
CA LEU A 171 -16.61 -3.13 2.30
C LEU A 171 -15.80 -3.18 1.00
N PHE A 172 -14.93 -4.18 0.90
CA PHE A 172 -14.06 -4.45 -0.26
C PHE A 172 -14.74 -4.24 -1.61
N SER A 173 -15.97 -4.75 -1.80
CA SER A 173 -16.66 -4.64 -3.09
C SER A 173 -16.90 -3.20 -3.53
N GLN A 174 -17.11 -2.28 -2.59
CA GLN A 174 -17.32 -0.86 -2.89
C GLN A 174 -15.99 -0.16 -3.20
N VAL A 175 -14.92 -0.51 -2.48
CA VAL A 175 -13.56 0.00 -2.73
C VAL A 175 -13.06 -0.48 -4.09
N ASP A 176 -13.20 -1.77 -4.38
CA ASP A 176 -12.83 -2.39 -5.65
C ASP A 176 -13.58 -1.76 -6.83
N GLN A 177 -14.91 -1.65 -6.73
CA GLN A 177 -15.72 -1.02 -7.78
C GLN A 177 -15.27 0.42 -8.06
N TYR A 178 -14.96 1.19 -7.00
CA TYR A 178 -14.51 2.56 -7.16
C TYR A 178 -13.14 2.65 -7.84
N LEU A 179 -12.15 1.89 -7.37
CA LEU A 179 -10.80 1.89 -7.96
C LEU A 179 -10.81 1.40 -9.42
N GLN A 180 -11.60 0.37 -9.74
CA GLN A 180 -11.79 -0.07 -11.12
C GLN A 180 -12.39 1.02 -12.01
N SER A 181 -13.33 1.81 -11.50
CA SER A 181 -13.90 2.94 -12.25
C SER A 181 -12.86 4.02 -12.61
N LEU A 182 -11.78 4.10 -11.84
CA LEU A 182 -10.65 5.01 -12.08
C LEU A 182 -9.53 4.39 -12.93
N GLY A 183 -9.71 3.16 -13.43
CA GLY A 183 -8.72 2.47 -14.26
C GLY A 183 -7.65 1.71 -13.48
N PHE A 184 -7.85 1.46 -12.19
CA PHE A 184 -6.98 0.59 -11.41
C PHE A 184 -7.45 -0.86 -11.44
N TYR A 185 -6.53 -1.81 -11.55
CA TYR A 185 -6.81 -3.24 -11.46
C TYR A 185 -6.18 -3.81 -10.20
N LEU A 186 -6.89 -4.76 -9.59
CA LEU A 186 -6.42 -5.50 -8.43
C LEU A 186 -5.30 -6.48 -8.86
N PHE A 187 -4.14 -6.36 -8.23
CA PHE A 187 -2.95 -7.19 -8.50
C PHE A 187 -2.68 -8.19 -7.37
N ASP A 188 -2.81 -7.77 -6.11
CA ASP A 188 -2.60 -8.64 -4.95
C ASP A 188 -3.62 -8.35 -3.85
N ILE A 189 -3.87 -9.36 -3.02
CA ILE A 189 -4.48 -9.19 -1.71
C ILE A 189 -3.66 -9.98 -0.70
N ARG A 190 -3.22 -9.31 0.36
CA ARG A 190 -2.75 -9.93 1.59
C ARG A 190 -3.93 -10.14 2.54
N PRO A 191 -4.51 -11.36 2.63
CA PRO A 191 -5.68 -11.60 3.46
C PRO A 191 -5.33 -11.67 4.95
N GLN A 192 -6.22 -11.14 5.79
CA GLN A 192 -6.17 -11.24 7.24
C GLN A 192 -7.33 -12.10 7.77
N TYR A 193 -6.97 -13.18 8.46
CA TYR A 193 -7.92 -14.16 8.99
C TYR A 193 -8.02 -14.07 10.51
N PHE A 194 -9.25 -14.07 11.03
CA PHE A 194 -9.54 -13.91 12.44
C PHE A 194 -10.33 -15.10 12.98
N LYS A 195 -9.86 -15.70 14.07
CA LYS A 195 -10.54 -16.85 14.70
C LYS A 195 -11.68 -16.38 15.60
N ARG A 196 -12.73 -17.22 15.67
CA ARG A 196 -13.81 -17.04 16.66
C ARG A 196 -13.31 -17.31 18.07
N GLN A 197 -13.83 -16.59 19.06
CA GLN A 197 -13.45 -16.74 20.47
C GLN A 197 -13.66 -18.18 20.96
N ILE A 198 -14.83 -18.77 20.67
CA ILE A 198 -15.18 -20.15 21.05
C ILE A 198 -14.23 -21.22 20.50
N GLY A 199 -13.55 -20.91 19.38
CA GLY A 199 -12.68 -21.83 18.64
C GLY A 199 -11.20 -21.47 18.73
N LEU A 200 -10.82 -20.50 19.57
CA LEU A 200 -9.47 -19.93 19.57
C LEU A 200 -8.39 -21.00 19.77
N ASN A 201 -8.62 -21.91 20.72
CA ASN A 201 -7.69 -22.97 21.13
C ASN A 201 -7.84 -24.29 20.36
N TYR A 202 -8.73 -24.37 19.36
CA TYR A 202 -9.01 -25.61 18.63
C TYR A 202 -8.62 -25.52 17.16
N GLY A 203 -8.15 -26.64 16.60
CA GLY A 203 -7.78 -26.76 15.19
C GLY A 203 -6.59 -25.89 14.77
N ASN A 204 -6.40 -25.75 13.47
CA ASN A 204 -5.31 -24.96 12.90
C ASN A 204 -5.50 -23.44 13.14
N ARG A 205 -4.50 -22.65 12.73
CA ARG A 205 -4.52 -21.18 12.83
C ARG A 205 -5.54 -20.48 11.93
N LYS A 206 -6.25 -21.21 11.06
CA LYS A 206 -7.17 -20.63 10.07
C LYS A 206 -8.42 -20.04 10.75
N GLY A 207 -8.73 -18.79 10.42
CA GLY A 207 -9.92 -18.06 10.86
C GLY A 207 -10.87 -17.73 9.69
N GLN A 208 -11.81 -16.83 9.94
CA GLN A 208 -12.63 -16.19 8.91
C GLN A 208 -11.84 -15.03 8.28
N LEU A 209 -11.90 -14.89 6.96
CA LEU A 209 -11.38 -13.70 6.26
C LEU A 209 -12.22 -12.48 6.67
N LEU A 210 -11.62 -11.48 7.31
CA LEU A 210 -12.34 -10.26 7.72
C LEU A 210 -11.75 -8.98 7.14
N ALA A 211 -10.44 -8.93 6.96
CA ALA A 211 -9.75 -7.78 6.41
C ALA A 211 -8.61 -8.23 5.48
N GLY A 212 -7.94 -7.27 4.86
CA GLY A 212 -6.78 -7.51 4.04
C GLY A 212 -6.19 -6.20 3.55
N ASP A 213 -5.02 -6.30 2.96
CA ASP A 213 -4.40 -5.18 2.25
C ASP A 213 -4.45 -5.54 0.76
N ALA A 214 -4.95 -4.65 -0.08
CA ALA A 214 -5.06 -4.86 -1.51
C ALA A 214 -4.14 -3.92 -2.28
N LEU A 215 -3.35 -4.48 -3.20
CA LEU A 215 -2.57 -3.69 -4.14
C LEU A 215 -3.32 -3.57 -5.46
N TYR A 216 -3.51 -2.32 -5.85
CA TYR A 216 -4.03 -1.94 -7.14
C TYR A 216 -2.95 -1.24 -7.96
N LEU A 217 -2.75 -1.67 -9.20
CA LEU A 217 -1.92 -0.97 -10.16
C LEU A 217 -2.80 -0.46 -11.30
N ARG A 218 -2.52 0.76 -11.76
CA ARG A 218 -3.24 1.35 -12.89
C ARG A 218 -2.96 0.54 -14.14
N ASN A 219 -4.01 0.25 -14.91
CA ASN A 219 -3.86 -0.44 -16.18
C ASN A 219 -3.06 0.42 -17.17
N MET A 220 -2.23 -0.22 -18.02
CA MET A 220 -1.32 0.49 -18.93
C MET A 220 -2.02 1.49 -19.85
N ASN A 221 -3.18 1.14 -20.41
CA ASN A 221 -3.91 2.04 -21.31
C ASN A 221 -4.31 3.34 -20.60
N SER A 222 -4.90 3.22 -19.40
CA SER A 222 -5.24 4.37 -18.56
C SER A 222 -3.99 5.14 -18.14
N TYR A 223 -2.90 4.44 -17.79
CA TYR A 223 -1.67 5.09 -17.36
C TYR A 223 -0.99 5.88 -18.49
N PHE A 224 -0.86 5.29 -19.68
CA PHE A 224 -0.29 5.95 -20.85
C PHE A 224 -1.12 7.15 -21.31
N GLN A 225 -2.45 7.08 -21.20
CA GLN A 225 -3.30 8.26 -21.44
C GLN A 225 -3.01 9.38 -20.43
N LEU A 226 -2.82 9.03 -19.15
CA LEU A 226 -2.47 9.99 -18.11
C LEU A 226 -1.11 10.64 -18.36
N LEU A 227 -0.11 9.87 -18.84
CA LEU A 227 1.23 10.38 -19.17
C LEU A 227 1.18 11.52 -20.21
N ASN A 228 0.23 11.52 -21.14
CA ASN A 228 0.12 12.57 -22.16
C ASN A 228 -0.12 13.98 -21.59
N ASN A 229 -0.55 14.09 -20.33
CA ASN A 229 -0.77 15.37 -19.64
C ASN A 229 0.51 15.95 -19.00
N TRP A 230 1.64 15.25 -19.12
CA TRP A 230 2.90 15.60 -18.47
C TRP A 230 3.97 16.03 -19.48
N SER A 231 4.97 16.80 -19.04
CA SER A 231 6.11 17.14 -19.90
C SER A 231 6.92 15.89 -20.27
N PRO A 232 7.69 15.89 -21.37
CA PRO A 232 8.51 14.73 -21.76
C PRO A 232 9.42 14.20 -20.65
N ASP A 233 10.04 15.08 -19.87
CA ASP A 233 10.90 14.68 -18.75
C ASP A 233 10.09 14.03 -17.61
N GLN A 234 8.89 14.54 -17.33
CA GLN A 234 8.00 13.98 -16.32
C GLN A 234 7.41 12.63 -16.77
N GLN A 235 7.11 12.47 -18.06
CA GLN A 235 6.64 11.20 -18.63
C GLN A 235 7.67 10.10 -18.41
N LYS A 236 8.93 10.38 -18.72
CA LYS A 236 10.06 9.48 -18.49
C LYS A 236 10.20 9.09 -17.02
N LEU A 237 10.19 10.06 -16.11
CA LEU A 237 10.29 9.80 -14.67
C LEU A 237 9.15 8.94 -14.16
N LYS A 238 7.92 9.21 -14.61
CA LYS A 238 6.74 8.42 -14.22
C LYS A 238 6.84 6.96 -14.65
N ILE A 239 7.38 6.69 -15.84
CA ILE A 239 7.67 5.30 -16.25
C ILE A 239 8.66 4.63 -15.29
N TYR A 240 9.73 5.32 -14.89
CA TYR A 240 10.66 4.77 -13.89
C TYR A 240 9.99 4.52 -12.53
N TYR A 241 9.11 5.40 -12.08
CA TYR A 241 8.34 5.20 -10.85
C TYR A 241 7.43 3.97 -10.94
N ALA A 242 6.71 3.82 -12.06
CA ALA A 242 5.86 2.67 -12.29
C ALA A 242 6.66 1.35 -12.28
N VAL A 243 7.80 1.32 -12.97
CA VAL A 243 8.69 0.16 -12.97
C VAL A 243 9.24 -0.12 -11.55
N LEU A 244 9.66 0.92 -10.81
CA LEU A 244 10.11 0.77 -9.42
C LEU A 244 9.03 0.14 -8.54
N ILE A 245 7.79 0.63 -8.62
CA ILE A 245 6.64 0.09 -7.87
C ILE A 245 6.41 -1.38 -8.25
N CYS A 246 6.37 -1.71 -9.54
CA CYS A 246 6.21 -3.09 -9.99
C CYS A 246 7.32 -4.01 -9.44
N LEU A 247 8.58 -3.58 -9.52
CA LEU A 247 9.71 -4.36 -9.00
C LEU A 247 9.68 -4.51 -7.48
N HIS A 248 9.25 -3.47 -6.77
CA HIS A 248 9.10 -3.49 -5.31
C HIS A 248 8.11 -4.58 -4.87
N TYR A 249 6.95 -4.68 -5.54
CA TYR A 249 5.97 -5.74 -5.27
C TYR A 249 6.26 -7.07 -5.97
N GLY A 250 7.24 -7.13 -6.88
CA GLY A 250 7.68 -8.36 -7.54
C GLY A 250 7.01 -8.67 -8.88
N TYR A 251 6.28 -7.72 -9.47
CA TYR A 251 5.63 -7.83 -10.78
C TYR A 251 6.62 -7.53 -11.91
N LEU A 252 7.61 -8.42 -12.10
CA LEU A 252 8.65 -8.25 -13.12
C LEU A 252 8.10 -8.31 -14.55
N ASP A 253 7.09 -9.14 -14.78
CA ASP A 253 6.39 -9.27 -16.05
C ASP A 253 5.69 -7.97 -16.44
N TYR A 254 4.92 -7.39 -15.52
CA TYR A 254 4.25 -6.11 -15.74
C TYR A 254 5.26 -4.96 -15.90
N ALA A 255 6.34 -4.96 -15.11
CA ALA A 255 7.44 -4.02 -15.28
C ALA A 255 8.09 -4.10 -16.68
N LEU A 256 8.29 -5.33 -17.20
CA LEU A 256 8.84 -5.56 -18.54
C LEU A 256 7.87 -5.13 -19.63
N GLU A 257 6.59 -5.46 -19.50
CA GLU A 257 5.56 -5.06 -20.44
C GLU A 257 5.44 -3.53 -20.51
N LEU A 258 5.41 -2.86 -19.36
CA LEU A 258 5.37 -1.41 -19.28
C LEU A 258 6.61 -0.78 -19.94
N THR A 259 7.81 -1.32 -19.65
CA THR A 259 9.06 -0.85 -20.25
C THR A 259 9.06 -1.02 -21.77
N ASN A 260 8.65 -2.19 -22.28
CA ASN A 260 8.65 -2.49 -23.71
C ASN A 260 7.61 -1.69 -24.48
N ASN A 261 6.51 -1.27 -23.84
CA ASN A 261 5.49 -0.43 -24.48
C ASN A 261 5.71 1.07 -24.29
N SER A 262 6.87 1.48 -23.74
CA SER A 262 7.18 2.89 -23.45
C SER A 262 7.84 3.65 -24.62
N TYR A 263 7.67 3.17 -25.86
CA TYR A 263 8.20 3.84 -27.05
C TYR A 263 7.63 5.26 -27.16
N GLY A 264 8.50 6.26 -27.39
CA GLY A 264 8.12 7.67 -27.48
C GLY A 264 8.35 8.47 -26.20
N TRP A 265 8.39 7.81 -25.04
CA TRP A 265 8.79 8.42 -23.76
C TRP A 265 10.21 8.02 -23.34
N LEU A 266 10.61 6.80 -23.67
CA LEU A 266 11.98 6.30 -23.53
C LEU A 266 12.62 6.08 -24.90
N SER A 267 13.92 6.34 -25.02
CA SER A 267 14.69 5.96 -26.21
C SER A 267 14.85 4.44 -26.28
N ASN A 268 15.04 3.90 -27.49
CA ASN A 268 15.28 2.46 -27.67
C ASN A 268 16.43 1.93 -26.81
N LYS A 269 17.51 2.72 -26.67
CA LYS A 269 18.65 2.36 -25.82
C LYS A 269 18.28 2.29 -24.34
N GLU A 270 17.38 3.14 -23.86
CA GLU A 270 16.90 3.11 -22.47
C GLU A 270 15.98 1.92 -22.23
N ILE A 271 15.05 1.66 -23.16
CA ILE A 271 14.16 0.49 -23.13
C ILE A 271 14.98 -0.79 -23.06
N ASP A 272 15.98 -0.96 -23.94
CA ASP A 272 16.85 -2.13 -23.98
C ASP A 272 17.62 -2.30 -22.66
N ARG A 273 18.23 -1.23 -22.15
CA ARG A 273 19.00 -1.26 -20.89
C ARG A 273 18.13 -1.61 -19.70
N LEU A 274 16.96 -1.00 -19.58
CA LEU A 274 16.05 -1.23 -18.46
C LEU A 274 15.48 -2.66 -18.54
N SER A 275 15.00 -3.07 -19.71
CA SER A 275 14.47 -4.43 -19.93
C SER A 275 15.50 -5.52 -19.65
N ASN A 276 16.74 -5.34 -20.11
CA ASN A 276 17.82 -6.29 -19.81
C ASN A 276 18.14 -6.35 -18.32
N SER A 277 18.09 -5.21 -17.63
CA SER A 277 18.31 -5.13 -16.19
C SER A 277 17.19 -5.83 -15.41
N ILE A 278 15.93 -5.66 -15.81
CA ILE A 278 14.79 -6.37 -15.21
C ILE A 278 14.90 -7.88 -15.45
N LYS A 279 15.21 -8.32 -16.69
CA LYS A 279 15.42 -9.74 -17.03
C LYS A 279 16.55 -10.40 -16.24
N ALA A 280 17.56 -9.62 -15.83
CA ALA A 280 18.69 -10.11 -15.04
C ALA A 280 18.35 -10.33 -13.56
N ILE A 281 17.22 -9.82 -13.06
CA ILE A 281 16.75 -10.07 -11.69
C ILE A 281 16.41 -11.56 -11.56
N ARG A 282 17.26 -12.31 -10.84
CA ARG A 282 17.07 -13.74 -10.63
C ARG A 282 15.96 -13.99 -9.59
N SER A 283 15.01 -14.85 -9.92
CA SER A 283 14.13 -15.47 -8.92
C SER A 283 14.89 -16.57 -8.18
N VAL A 284 14.61 -16.74 -6.89
CA VAL A 284 15.22 -17.81 -6.06
C VAL A 284 14.94 -19.20 -6.65
N GLU A 285 13.79 -19.37 -7.33
CA GLU A 285 13.45 -20.59 -8.07
C GLU A 285 14.41 -20.93 -9.21
N ARG A 286 15.05 -19.93 -9.83
CA ARG A 286 16.04 -20.15 -10.91
C ARG A 286 17.46 -20.45 -10.40
N ILE A 287 17.69 -20.38 -9.08
CA ILE A 287 18.96 -20.76 -8.45
C ILE A 287 19.00 -22.28 -8.20
N LEU A 288 17.83 -22.92 -8.05
CA LEU A 288 17.74 -24.36 -7.85
C LEU A 288 17.89 -25.09 -9.20
N PRO A 289 18.73 -26.15 -9.26
CA PRO A 289 18.84 -26.99 -10.46
C PRO A 289 17.47 -27.57 -10.87
N ASP A 290 17.30 -27.90 -12.15
CA ASP A 290 16.01 -28.38 -12.66
C ASP A 290 15.76 -29.82 -12.22
N PHE A 291 14.85 -30.03 -11.26
CA PHE A 291 14.40 -31.35 -10.81
C PHE A 291 12.91 -31.35 -10.42
N PRO A 292 12.22 -32.50 -10.53
CA PRO A 292 10.82 -32.63 -10.11
C PRO A 292 10.66 -32.27 -8.63
N GLY A 293 9.88 -31.23 -8.34
CA GLY A 293 9.68 -30.74 -6.97
C GLY A 293 10.49 -29.50 -6.58
N ARG A 294 11.31 -28.93 -7.47
CA ARG A 294 12.07 -27.69 -7.20
C ARG A 294 11.21 -26.51 -6.73
N GLY A 295 10.00 -26.36 -7.26
CA GLY A 295 9.06 -25.31 -6.84
C GLY A 295 8.53 -25.53 -5.42
N ARG A 296 8.38 -26.79 -4.99
CA ARG A 296 8.07 -27.12 -3.58
C ARG A 296 9.26 -26.81 -2.70
N LEU A 297 10.47 -27.19 -3.10
CA LEU A 297 11.70 -26.92 -2.36
C LEU A 297 11.96 -25.42 -2.19
N SER A 298 11.78 -24.62 -3.25
CA SER A 298 11.87 -23.16 -3.20
C SER A 298 10.85 -22.57 -2.22
N LYS A 299 9.59 -23.02 -2.28
CA LYS A 299 8.56 -22.62 -1.31
C LYS A 299 8.92 -23.04 0.12
N TYR A 300 9.50 -24.21 0.32
CA TYR A 300 9.98 -24.65 1.64
C TYR A 300 11.11 -23.78 2.17
N PHE A 301 12.12 -23.46 1.37
CA PHE A 301 13.21 -22.57 1.79
C PHE A 301 12.73 -21.16 2.08
N GLN A 302 11.81 -20.65 1.27
CA GLN A 302 11.20 -19.34 1.49
C GLN A 302 10.37 -19.33 2.78
N THR A 303 9.55 -20.36 3.01
CA THR A 303 8.78 -20.55 4.25
C THR A 303 9.69 -20.68 5.48
N LEU A 304 10.82 -21.38 5.36
CA LEU A 304 11.79 -21.57 6.44
C LEU A 304 12.52 -20.27 6.78
N ALA A 305 12.92 -19.50 5.76
CA ALA A 305 13.49 -18.18 5.92
C ALA A 305 12.50 -17.22 6.58
N ASP A 306 11.22 -17.26 6.17
CA ASP A 306 10.16 -16.44 6.75
C ASP A 306 9.86 -16.82 8.20
N TRP A 307 9.96 -18.11 8.55
CA TRP A 307 9.76 -18.65 9.90
C TRP A 307 10.89 -18.27 10.86
N LEU A 308 12.15 -18.33 10.42
CA LEU A 308 13.31 -17.93 11.21
C LEU A 308 13.37 -16.41 11.48
N ARG A 309 12.59 -15.61 10.74
CA ARG A 309 12.61 -14.14 10.79
C ARG A 309 11.41 -13.51 11.51
N ALA A 310 10.46 -14.29 12.05
CA ALA A 310 9.26 -13.74 12.70
C ALA A 310 9.36 -13.73 14.24
N PRO A 311 9.15 -12.59 14.93
CA PRO A 311 8.91 -12.60 16.37
C PRO A 311 7.50 -13.16 16.66
N ASN A 312 7.39 -13.89 17.77
CA ASN A 312 6.16 -14.50 18.28
C ASN A 312 4.98 -13.51 18.33
N SER A 313 4.10 -13.53 17.32
CA SER A 313 2.75 -13.00 17.44
C SER A 313 1.75 -14.09 17.03
N ARG A 314 0.94 -14.51 18.00
CA ARG A 314 -0.15 -15.46 17.78
C ARG A 314 -1.25 -14.73 16.98
N GLY A 315 -1.36 -14.97 15.67
CA GLY A 315 -2.58 -14.62 14.94
C GLY A 315 -2.46 -14.22 13.47
N ARG A 316 -1.29 -13.82 12.95
CA ARG A 316 -1.17 -13.41 11.54
C ARG A 316 -0.63 -14.55 10.67
N LEU A 317 -1.42 -15.04 9.70
CA LEU A 317 -0.93 -15.92 8.64
C LEU A 317 -0.37 -15.04 7.51
N ARG A 318 0.89 -15.27 7.10
CA ARG A 318 1.59 -14.51 6.05
C ARG A 318 1.24 -15.03 4.64
N GLY A 319 0.99 -14.08 3.73
CA GLY A 319 0.78 -14.15 2.27
C GLY A 319 0.99 -12.73 1.70
N THR A 320 1.29 -12.53 0.41
CA THR A 320 2.07 -11.37 -0.05
C THR A 320 1.38 -10.01 -0.07
N LEU A 321 2.13 -9.01 0.43
CA LEU A 321 2.38 -7.69 -0.18
C LEU A 321 3.84 -7.34 0.12
N GLY A 322 4.59 -6.86 -0.88
CA GLY A 322 5.99 -6.46 -0.80
C GLY A 322 6.94 -7.60 -0.41
N ASN A 323 7.46 -8.35 -1.40
CA ASN A 323 8.42 -9.44 -1.21
C ASN A 323 9.45 -9.10 -0.13
N VAL A 324 9.33 -9.72 1.05
CA VAL A 324 10.28 -9.56 2.16
C VAL A 324 11.64 -10.12 1.71
N LYS A 325 12.43 -9.25 1.08
CA LYS A 325 13.87 -9.38 0.92
C LYS A 325 14.51 -8.34 1.82
N ILE A 326 14.87 -8.78 3.02
CA ILE A 326 15.96 -8.19 3.80
C ILE A 326 17.19 -8.97 3.36
N ASP A 327 18.08 -8.31 2.62
CA ASP A 327 19.47 -8.75 2.42
C ASP A 327 20.37 -7.52 2.61
N HIS A 328 21.15 -7.53 3.68
CA HIS A 328 22.57 -7.19 3.63
C HIS A 328 23.35 -8.45 3.99
#